data_AF-A0A0L1JB31-F1
#
_entry.id   AF-A0A0L1JB31-F1
#
_cell.length_a   1.000
_cell.length_b   1.000
_cell.length_c   1.000
_cell.angle_alpha   90.00
_cell.angle_beta   90.00
_cell.angle_gamma   90.00
#
_symmetry.space_group_name_H-M   'P 1'
#
loop_
_entity.id
_entity.type
_entity.pdbx_description
1 polymer ?
#
loop_
_entity_poly.entity_id
_entity_poly.type
_entity_poly.pdbx_seq_one_letter_code
_entity_poly.pdbx_strand_id
1 'polypeptide(L)'
;MQNDILAFASRTLVTDGRLCMWMPTSIDEDVELLIPMHPHLEVVSVSVQPFNQWSRRLITYRRLPEGQVSDISKARQKGDSEGISADDLNAFRRKYFTKNPNKRSEKGSPAPQQS
;
A
#
# COMPACT_ATOMS: atom_id res chain seq x y z
N MET A 1 -3.12 -11.55 -4.20
CA MET A 1 -3.33 -10.24 -4.86
C MET A 1 -2.04 -9.51 -5.23
N GLN A 2 -1.15 -9.14 -4.29
CA GLN A 2 0.08 -8.41 -4.62
C GLN A 2 1.08 -9.26 -5.44
N ASN A 3 1.18 -10.56 -5.17
CA ASN A 3 2.02 -11.46 -5.97
C ASN A 3 1.46 -11.63 -7.39
N ASP A 4 0.13 -11.66 -7.55
CA ASP A 4 -0.51 -11.85 -8.85
C ASP A 4 -0.25 -10.69 -9.82
N ILE A 5 -0.26 -9.45 -9.31
CA ILE A 5 0.06 -8.28 -10.15
C ILE A 5 1.54 -8.25 -10.54
N LEU A 6 2.45 -8.67 -9.65
CA LEU A 6 3.87 -8.80 -10.00
C LEU A 6 4.11 -9.92 -11.02
N ALA A 7 3.43 -11.06 -10.85
CA ALA A 7 3.49 -12.17 -11.80
C ALA A 7 2.87 -11.81 -13.16
N PHE A 8 1.82 -11.00 -13.18
CA PHE A 8 1.26 -10.46 -14.42
C PHE A 8 2.27 -9.52 -15.10
N ALA A 9 2.78 -8.54 -14.36
CA ALA A 9 3.74 -7.57 -14.89
C ALA A 9 5.03 -8.21 -15.41
N SER A 10 5.53 -9.26 -14.76
CA SER A 10 6.73 -9.97 -15.22
C SER A 10 6.55 -10.66 -16.57
N ARG A 11 5.31 -11.03 -16.93
CA ARG A 11 4.96 -11.65 -18.21
C ARG A 11 4.57 -10.63 -19.29
N THR A 12 4.05 -9.46 -18.92
CA THR A 12 3.40 -8.55 -19.88
C THR A 12 4.14 -7.26 -20.15
N LEU A 13 4.98 -6.78 -19.23
CA LEU A 13 5.81 -5.60 -19.49
C LEU A 13 6.82 -5.91 -20.57
N VAL A 14 7.16 -4.95 -21.43
CA VAL A 14 8.36 -5.05 -22.28
C VAL A 14 9.62 -5.04 -21.41
N THR A 15 10.77 -5.46 -21.96
CA THR A 15 12.07 -5.31 -21.29
C THR A 15 12.28 -3.86 -20.87
N ASP A 16 12.75 -3.65 -19.63
CA ASP A 16 12.88 -2.33 -18.98
C ASP A 16 11.55 -1.56 -18.78
N GLY A 17 10.42 -2.16 -19.13
CA GLY A 17 9.09 -1.66 -18.83
C GLY A 17 8.85 -1.57 -17.32
N ARG A 18 8.01 -0.62 -16.90
CA ARG A 18 7.84 -0.28 -15.48
C ARG A 18 6.41 -0.48 -15.00
N LEU A 19 6.30 -1.01 -13.78
CA LEU A 19 5.06 -1.05 -13.01
C LEU A 19 5.21 -0.08 -11.83
N CYS A 20 4.27 0.84 -11.68
CA CYS A 20 4.16 1.68 -10.49
C CYS A 20 2.86 1.34 -9.77
N MET A 21 2.94 1.02 -8.47
CA MET A 21 1.75 0.74 -7.66
C MET A 21 1.82 1.41 -6.28
N TRP A 22 0.65 1.85 -5.81
CA TRP A 22 0.49 2.36 -4.45
C TRP A 22 0.18 1.22 -3.47
N MET A 23 0.97 1.15 -2.40
CA MET A 23 0.75 0.25 -1.26
C MET A 23 0.38 1.09 -0.02
N PRO A 24 -0.80 0.91 0.58
CA PRO A 24 -1.13 1.56 1.85
C PRO A 24 -0.29 0.95 2.98
N THR A 25 0.19 1.78 3.91
CA THR A 25 0.99 1.37 5.05
C THR A 25 0.49 2.07 6.31
N SER A 26 0.21 1.32 7.39
CA SER A 26 -0.12 1.92 8.69
C SER A 26 1.14 2.50 9.33
N ILE A 27 1.01 3.58 10.11
CA ILE A 27 2.12 4.13 10.91
C ILE A 27 2.39 3.25 12.13
N ASP A 28 1.35 2.61 12.67
CA ASP A 28 1.37 1.92 13.97
C ASP A 28 2.04 0.53 13.96
N GLU A 29 2.53 0.08 12.80
CA GLU A 29 3.23 -1.21 12.71
C GLU A 29 4.73 -0.93 12.64
N ASP A 30 5.43 -1.04 13.78
CA ASP A 30 6.90 -1.22 13.90
C ASP A 30 7.41 -2.49 13.18
N VAL A 31 6.62 -3.03 12.26
CA VAL A 31 6.93 -4.14 11.39
C VAL A 31 7.64 -3.55 10.19
N GLU A 32 8.86 -4.01 9.94
CA GLU A 32 9.56 -3.75 8.68
C GLU A 32 8.70 -4.29 7.54
N LEU A 33 7.87 -3.43 6.94
CA LEU A 33 6.93 -3.83 5.89
C LEU A 33 7.72 -4.25 4.66
N LEU A 34 7.92 -5.56 4.55
CA LEU A 34 8.64 -6.21 3.48
C LEU A 34 7.99 -5.88 2.13
N ILE A 35 8.82 -5.44 1.20
CA ILE A 35 8.40 -5.07 -0.15
C ILE A 35 8.03 -6.37 -0.90
N PRO A 36 6.87 -6.43 -1.59
CA PRO A 36 6.58 -7.52 -2.50
C PRO A 36 7.64 -7.54 -3.61
N MET A 37 8.24 -8.70 -3.88
CA MET A 37 9.29 -8.82 -4.89
C MET A 37 9.02 -10.03 -5.79
N HIS A 38 9.56 -10.01 -7.01
CA HIS A 38 9.44 -11.08 -7.98
C HIS A 38 10.79 -11.22 -8.72
N PRO A 39 11.33 -12.42 -8.98
CA PRO A 39 12.66 -12.61 -9.56
C PRO A 39 12.91 -11.84 -10.86
N HIS A 40 11.92 -11.74 -11.74
CA HIS A 40 12.06 -11.01 -13.01
C HIS A 40 11.75 -9.51 -12.92
N LEU A 41 11.52 -8.99 -11.72
CA LEU A 41 11.29 -7.57 -11.46
C LEU A 41 12.32 -7.07 -10.45
N GLU A 42 12.93 -5.93 -10.73
CA GLU A 42 13.74 -5.22 -9.74
C GLU A 42 12.95 -4.04 -9.16
N VAL A 43 13.20 -3.71 -7.89
CA VAL A 43 12.65 -2.51 -7.25
C VAL A 43 13.58 -1.35 -7.57
N VAL A 44 13.09 -0.37 -8.32
CA VAL A 44 13.88 0.80 -8.73
C VAL A 44 13.75 1.94 -7.72
N SER A 45 12.56 2.13 -7.17
CA SER A 45 12.32 3.19 -6.20
C SER A 45 11.15 2.86 -5.27
N VAL A 46 11.25 3.39 -4.05
CA VAL A 46 10.18 3.38 -3.06
C VAL A 46 10.05 4.79 -2.51
N SER A 47 8.92 5.43 -2.77
CA SER A 47 8.63 6.78 -2.27
C SER A 47 7.53 6.72 -1.22
N VAL A 48 7.81 7.18 -0.01
CA VAL A 48 6.84 7.23 1.09
C VAL A 48 6.14 8.58 1.08
N GLN A 49 4.81 8.57 1.07
CA GLN A 49 3.99 9.75 1.31
C GLN A 49 3.29 9.62 2.67
N PRO A 50 3.66 10.43 3.67
CA PRO A 50 3.00 10.43 4.96
C PRO A 50 1.66 11.16 4.90
N PHE A 51 0.70 10.66 5.68
CA PHE A 51 -0.53 11.33 6.11
C PHE A 51 -0.59 11.27 7.64
N ASN A 52 -1.46 12.08 8.26
CA ASN A 52 -1.49 12.22 9.73
C ASN A 52 -1.55 10.89 10.51
N GLN A 53 -2.24 9.86 9.99
CA GLN A 53 -2.47 8.59 10.70
C GLN A 53 -2.04 7.34 9.90
N TRP A 54 -1.54 7.52 8.68
CA TRP A 54 -1.11 6.42 7.80
C TRP A 54 -0.14 6.97 6.77
N SER A 55 0.56 6.09 6.06
CA SER A 55 1.38 6.47 4.92
C SER A 55 0.99 5.62 3.72
N ARG A 56 1.44 6.01 2.53
CA ARG A 56 1.43 5.13 1.37
C ARG A 56 2.79 5.13 0.71
N ARG A 57 3.17 3.98 0.18
CA ARG A 57 4.40 3.82 -0.59
C ARG A 57 4.04 3.71 -2.07
N LEU A 58 4.65 4.54 -2.91
CA LEU A 58 4.69 4.32 -4.36
C LEU A 58 5.92 3.46 -4.63
N ILE A 59 5.70 2.25 -5.11
CA ILE A 59 6.77 1.31 -5.44
C ILE A 59 6.86 1.21 -6.95
N THR A 60 8.05 1.42 -7.49
CA THR A 60 8.34 1.29 -8.91
C THR A 60 9.18 0.06 -9.15
N TYR A 61 8.68 -0.83 -9.99
CA TYR A 61 9.38 -2.01 -10.48
C TYR A 61 9.82 -1.81 -11.93
N ARG A 62 10.92 -2.45 -12.32
CA ARG A 62 11.34 -2.59 -13.72
C ARG A 62 11.46 -4.06 -14.09
N ARG A 63 10.96 -4.45 -15.27
CA ARG A 63 11.14 -5.80 -15.80
C ARG A 63 12.58 -6.00 -16.24
N LEU A 64 13.22 -7.02 -15.68
CA LEU A 64 14.57 -7.42 -16.05
C LEU A 64 14.58 -8.09 -17.44
N PRO A 65 15.67 -7.96 -18.21
CA PRO A 65 15.90 -8.74 -19.42
C PRO A 65 15.88 -10.25 -19.17
N GLU A 66 15.63 -11.03 -20.22
CA GLU A 66 15.70 -12.49 -20.13
C GLU A 66 17.08 -12.97 -19.64
N GLY A 67 17.07 -13.97 -18.76
CA GLY A 67 18.29 -14.50 -18.13
C GLY A 67 18.77 -13.71 -16.90
N GLN A 68 18.18 -12.56 -16.58
CA GLN A 68 18.49 -11.82 -15.36
C GLN A 68 17.43 -12.02 -14.28
N VAL A 69 17.89 -12.10 -13.03
CA VAL A 69 17.03 -12.22 -11.85
C VAL A 69 17.45 -11.25 -10.75
N SER A 70 16.49 -10.72 -10.00
CA SER A 70 16.71 -9.89 -8.84
C SER A 70 16.96 -10.75 -7.60
N ASP A 71 17.74 -10.21 -6.65
CA ASP A 71 17.85 -10.81 -5.32
C ASP A 71 16.53 -10.58 -4.56
N ILE A 72 15.86 -11.67 -4.25
CA ILE A 72 14.59 -11.69 -3.52
C ILE A 72 14.77 -12.15 -2.06
N SER A 73 15.99 -12.16 -1.53
CA SER A 73 16.29 -12.53 -0.13
C SER A 73 15.50 -11.69 0.89
N LYS A 74 15.21 -10.44 0.55
CA LYS A 74 14.40 -9.49 1.35
C LYS A 74 12.93 -9.47 0.96
N ALA A 75 12.51 -10.36 0.06
CA ALA A 75 11.12 -10.44 -0.35
C ALA A 75 10.25 -10.80 0.85
N ARG A 76 9.03 -10.29 0.84
CA ARG A 76 8.01 -10.73 1.77
C ARG A 76 7.75 -12.24 1.61
N GLN A 77 8.38 -13.07 2.43
CA GLN A 77 8.01 -14.48 2.57
C GLN A 77 6.83 -14.58 3.53
N LYS A 78 5.61 -14.47 3.00
CA LYS A 78 4.43 -14.96 3.72
C LYS A 78 4.17 -16.37 3.21
N GLY A 79 4.28 -17.37 4.09
CA GLY A 79 3.82 -18.73 3.78
C GLY A 79 2.37 -18.67 3.31
N ASP A 80 2.09 -19.30 2.18
CA ASP A 80 0.81 -19.25 1.45
C ASP A 80 -0.42 -19.82 2.20
N SER A 81 -0.34 -20.07 3.51
CA SER A 81 -1.50 -20.56 4.27
C SER A 81 -2.38 -19.44 4.85
N GLU A 82 -1.89 -18.22 5.01
CA GLU A 82 -2.69 -17.10 5.50
C GLU A 82 -2.45 -15.87 4.63
N GLY A 83 -3.02 -15.89 3.43
CA GLY A 83 -3.12 -14.69 2.60
C GLY A 83 -3.69 -13.54 3.42
N ILE A 84 -3.06 -12.36 3.32
CA ILE A 84 -3.75 -11.14 3.73
C ILE A 84 -4.98 -11.04 2.84
N SER A 85 -6.15 -11.31 3.42
CA SER A 85 -7.40 -11.30 2.69
C SER A 85 -7.64 -9.88 2.19
N ALA A 86 -8.40 -9.73 1.10
CA ALA A 86 -8.94 -8.43 0.73
C ALA A 86 -9.68 -7.77 1.93
N ASP A 87 -10.12 -8.56 2.91
CA ASP A 87 -10.73 -8.10 4.15
C ASP A 87 -9.80 -7.37 5.13
N ASP A 88 -8.50 -7.66 5.13
CA ASP A 88 -7.53 -6.92 5.95
C ASP A 88 -7.30 -5.52 5.36
N LEU A 89 -7.27 -5.42 4.02
CA LEU A 89 -7.33 -4.13 3.32
C LEU A 89 -8.67 -3.42 3.56
N ASN A 90 -9.77 -4.16 3.71
CA ASN A 90 -11.06 -3.60 4.08
C ASN A 90 -11.05 -3.05 5.51
N ALA A 91 -10.36 -3.68 6.47
CA ALA A 91 -10.23 -3.17 7.83
C ALA A 91 -9.50 -1.81 7.85
N PHE A 92 -8.39 -1.68 7.12
CA PHE A 92 -7.68 -0.41 6.95
C PHE A 92 -8.57 0.65 6.27
N ARG A 93 -9.26 0.28 5.18
CA ARG A 93 -10.21 1.17 4.50
C ARG A 93 -11.33 1.63 5.43
N ARG A 94 -11.92 0.72 6.22
CA ARG A 94 -12.96 1.05 7.20
C ARG A 94 -12.47 2.00 8.29
N LYS A 95 -11.28 1.75 8.85
CA LYS A 95 -10.72 2.56 9.96
C LYS A 95 -10.37 3.99 9.54
N TYR A 96 -9.83 4.18 8.33
CA TYR A 96 -9.25 5.47 7.94
C TYR A 96 -9.99 6.21 6.81
N PHE A 97 -10.89 5.55 6.06
CA PHE A 97 -11.59 6.16 4.92
C PHE A 97 -13.12 6.26 5.10
N THR A 98 -13.68 5.70 6.19
CA THR A 98 -15.09 5.91 6.51
C THR A 98 -15.25 7.24 7.26
N LYS A 99 -15.66 8.30 6.55
CA LYS A 99 -16.10 9.56 7.17
C LYS A 99 -17.45 9.32 7.85
N ASN A 100 -17.57 9.60 9.15
CA ASN A 100 -18.88 9.69 9.81
C ASN A 100 -19.72 10.78 9.09
N PRO A 101 -20.92 10.47 8.56
CA PRO A 101 -21.79 11.49 7.95
C PRO A 101 -22.31 12.53 8.96
N ASN A 102 -22.13 12.31 10.27
CA ASN A 102 -22.72 13.13 11.34
C ASN A 102 -21.88 14.34 11.83
N LYS A 103 -20.77 14.72 11.20
CA LYS A 103 -20.10 15.99 11.54
C LYS A 103 -20.44 17.09 10.53
N ARG A 104 -21.69 17.54 10.56
CA ARG A 104 -22.11 18.76 9.87
C ARG A 104 -23.26 19.49 10.57
N SER A 105 -23.15 19.73 11.87
CA SER A 105 -23.91 20.82 12.51
C SER A 105 -23.41 21.06 13.94
N GLU A 106 -22.57 22.07 14.11
CA GLU A 106 -22.57 22.90 15.31
C GLU A 106 -21.79 24.18 14.95
N LYS A 107 -22.43 25.04 14.16
CA LYS A 107 -22.07 26.45 14.02
C LYS A 107 -23.07 27.25 14.86
N GLY A 108 -22.60 27.74 15.99
CA GLY A 108 -22.92 29.05 16.60
C GLY A 108 -24.36 29.41 16.94
N SER A 109 -24.62 29.70 18.22
CA SER A 109 -25.23 30.97 18.69
C SER A 109 -25.02 31.17 20.21
N PRO A 110 -24.95 32.43 20.71
CA PRO A 110 -24.39 32.79 22.02
C PRO A 110 -25.40 32.82 23.19
N ALA A 111 -24.84 33.04 24.38
CA ALA A 111 -25.33 32.94 25.76
C ALA A 111 -26.67 33.63 26.16
N PRO A 112 -27.29 33.23 27.30
CA PRO A 112 -28.59 33.74 27.74
C PRO A 112 -28.50 35.09 28.47
N GLN A 113 -29.43 36.01 28.19
CA GLN A 113 -29.72 37.17 29.06
C GLN A 113 -30.77 36.78 30.10
N GLN A 114 -30.43 36.92 31.38
CA GLN A 114 -31.40 36.91 32.48
C GLN A 114 -31.95 38.31 32.72
N SER A 115 -33.20 38.34 33.18
CA SER A 115 -34.06 39.51 33.43
C SER A 115 -33.65 40.34 34.65
#